data_AF-A0A1G8UQI3-F1
#
_entry.id   AF-A0A1G8UQI3-F1
#
_cell.length_a   1.000
_cell.length_b   1.000
_cell.length_c   1.000
_cell.angle_alpha   90.00
_cell.angle_beta   90.00
_cell.angle_gamma   90.00
#
_symmetry.space_group_name_H-M   'P 1'
#
loop_
_entity.id
_entity.type
_entity.pdbx_description
1 polymer ?
#
loop_
_entity_poly.entity_id
_entity_poly.type
_entity_poly.pdbx_seq_one_letter_code
_entity_poly.pdbx_strand_id
1 'polypeptide(L)'
;MFRIAALVTVFVILAGASPSPAAEDKTITVFAAASMKNALDEIDAAYTAKTGVKFSVSYAASSVLARQIEQGAPADIFVSADTDWMDYAVARKTINESTRVNLLGNSIVLIAPKDSKVDNVTIAQGFDLAKLAGDGRIATGDVKSVPVGKYAKAALEKLGAWQAAEPKFAMAESVRGALTLVARGEAVLGIVYATDAKVEPGVKIVGTFPADSHPPIIYPVAATTTAKGESSDYLAFLRSTAAKTILEKYGFKFLISPTT
;
A
#
# COMPACT_ATOMS: atom_id res chain seq x y z
N MET A 1 44.48 72.11 39.52
CA MET A 1 43.32 72.39 38.65
C MET A 1 42.96 71.11 37.90
N PHE A 2 41.77 70.54 38.17
CA PHE A 2 40.96 69.59 37.35
C PHE A 2 41.63 68.27 36.89
N ARG A 3 41.01 67.08 36.86
CA ARG A 3 39.64 66.59 37.09
C ARG A 3 39.68 65.07 37.31
N ILE A 4 38.78 64.60 38.17
CA ILE A 4 38.43 63.20 38.41
C ILE A 4 37.72 62.64 37.16
N ALA A 5 38.03 61.42 36.75
CA ALA A 5 37.21 60.65 35.82
C ALA A 5 37.16 59.18 36.29
N ALA A 6 36.09 58.84 37.00
CA ALA A 6 35.71 57.48 37.33
C ALA A 6 35.03 56.84 36.10
N LEU A 7 35.52 55.69 35.64
CA LEU A 7 34.84 54.87 34.64
C LEU A 7 34.08 53.75 35.38
N VAL A 8 32.76 53.76 35.22
CA VAL A 8 31.83 52.76 35.76
C VAL A 8 31.81 51.56 34.83
N THR A 9 32.22 50.39 35.33
CA THR A 9 32.11 49.11 34.62
C THR A 9 30.67 48.61 34.69
N VAL A 10 29.93 48.66 33.58
CA VAL A 10 28.58 48.08 33.47
C VAL A 10 28.72 46.58 33.19
N PHE A 11 28.30 45.76 34.16
CA PHE A 11 28.21 44.31 34.01
C PHE A 11 26.84 43.98 33.40
N VAL A 12 26.80 43.68 32.10
CA VAL A 12 25.58 43.25 31.41
C VAL A 12 25.35 41.77 31.74
N ILE A 13 24.32 41.49 32.55
CA ILE A 13 23.84 40.13 32.81
C ILE A 13 23.11 39.67 31.55
N LEU A 14 23.77 38.81 30.76
CA LEU A 14 23.16 38.12 29.64
C LEU A 14 22.23 37.04 30.20
N ALA A 15 20.94 37.33 30.30
CA ALA A 15 19.92 36.34 30.62
C ALA A 15 19.93 35.25 29.55
N GLY A 16 20.38 34.05 29.93
CA GLY A 16 20.41 32.88 29.06
C GLY A 16 18.99 32.52 28.63
N ALA A 17 18.66 32.80 27.38
CA ALA A 17 17.53 32.19 26.72
C ALA A 17 17.86 30.70 26.52
N SER A 18 17.29 29.85 27.37
CA SER A 18 17.31 28.40 27.14
C SER A 18 16.72 28.12 25.76
N PRO A 19 17.45 27.46 24.84
CA PRO A 19 16.84 27.05 23.58
C PRO A 19 15.70 26.09 23.91
N SER A 20 14.46 26.47 23.55
CA SER A 20 13.37 25.50 23.51
C SER A 20 13.83 24.33 22.66
N PRO A 21 13.69 23.07 23.10
CA PRO A 21 14.01 21.93 22.25
C PRO A 21 13.21 22.10 20.96
N ALA A 22 13.91 22.27 19.85
CA ALA A 22 13.29 22.22 18.53
C ALA A 22 12.51 20.90 18.50
N ALA A 23 11.20 20.97 18.27
CA ALA A 23 10.40 19.77 18.09
C ALA A 23 11.07 18.97 16.98
N GLU A 24 11.64 17.82 17.36
CA GLU A 24 12.30 16.94 16.42
C GLU A 24 11.28 16.60 15.33
N ASP A 25 11.65 16.80 14.07
CA ASP A 25 10.75 16.65 12.93
C ASP A 25 10.43 15.15 12.75
N LYS A 26 9.45 14.66 13.53
CA LYS A 26 9.07 13.24 13.61
C LYS A 26 8.55 12.78 12.25
N THR A 27 9.37 11.99 11.56
CA THR A 27 9.03 11.41 10.25
C THR A 27 8.94 9.89 10.37
N ILE A 28 7.78 9.32 10.03
CA ILE A 28 7.55 7.87 9.94
C ILE A 28 7.79 7.43 8.49
N THR A 29 8.63 6.41 8.31
CA THR A 29 8.87 5.78 7.01
C THR A 29 7.94 4.61 6.81
N VAL A 30 7.07 4.67 5.80
CA VAL A 30 6.09 3.61 5.55
C VAL A 30 6.41 2.91 4.23
N PHE A 31 6.54 1.59 4.27
CA PHE A 31 6.66 0.76 3.08
C PHE A 31 5.31 0.09 2.87
N ALA A 32 4.58 0.49 1.83
CA ALA A 32 3.22 0.03 1.60
C ALA A 32 3.01 -0.53 0.20
N ALA A 33 2.25 -1.61 0.11
CA ALA A 33 1.82 -2.18 -1.15
C ALA A 33 1.22 -1.09 -2.06
N ALA A 34 1.57 -1.10 -3.35
CA ALA A 34 1.18 -0.05 -4.29
C ALA A 34 -0.34 0.22 -4.37
N SER A 35 -1.18 -0.78 -4.11
CA SER A 35 -2.64 -0.63 -4.05
C SER A 35 -3.14 0.23 -2.90
N MET A 36 -2.34 0.43 -1.86
CA MET A 36 -2.67 1.27 -0.70
C MET A 36 -2.56 2.76 -0.97
N LYS A 37 -1.91 3.17 -2.07
CA LYS A 37 -1.43 4.55 -2.27
C LYS A 37 -2.46 5.63 -1.93
N ASN A 38 -3.59 5.67 -2.64
CA ASN A 38 -4.56 6.75 -2.46
C ASN A 38 -5.18 6.76 -1.05
N ALA A 39 -5.44 5.59 -0.49
CA ALA A 39 -6.04 5.48 0.84
C ALA A 39 -5.07 5.87 1.95
N LEU A 40 -3.81 5.46 1.81
CA LEU A 40 -2.77 5.75 2.77
C LEU A 40 -2.33 7.22 2.70
N ASP A 41 -2.22 7.80 1.50
CA ASP A 41 -1.96 9.24 1.34
C ASP A 41 -3.00 10.09 2.10
N GLU A 42 -4.30 9.71 2.06
CA GLU A 42 -5.37 10.41 2.78
C GLU A 42 -5.32 10.17 4.30
N ILE A 43 -5.01 8.95 4.74
CA ILE A 43 -4.79 8.62 6.15
C ILE A 43 -3.62 9.43 6.72
N ASP A 44 -2.51 9.47 6.00
CA ASP A 44 -1.27 10.12 6.42
C ASP A 44 -1.49 11.63 6.54
N ALA A 45 -2.21 12.23 5.59
CA ALA A 45 -2.62 13.63 5.67
C ALA A 45 -3.52 13.89 6.88
N ALA A 46 -4.49 13.02 7.16
CA ALA A 46 -5.38 13.15 8.32
C ALA A 46 -4.61 13.00 9.64
N TYR A 47 -3.67 12.07 9.73
CA TYR A 47 -2.82 11.89 10.91
C TYR A 47 -1.88 13.08 11.10
N THR A 48 -1.23 13.55 10.02
CA THR A 48 -0.36 14.73 10.02
C THR A 48 -1.10 15.96 10.54
N ALA A 49 -2.33 16.19 10.08
CA ALA A 49 -3.15 17.32 10.52
C ALA A 49 -3.48 17.27 12.03
N LYS A 50 -3.54 16.07 12.62
CA LYS A 50 -3.83 15.87 14.04
C LYS A 50 -2.58 15.96 14.93
N THR A 51 -1.44 15.47 14.46
CA THR A 51 -0.26 15.21 15.32
C THR A 51 0.98 16.03 14.95
N GLY A 52 1.03 16.58 13.72
CA GLY A 52 2.22 17.20 13.16
C GLY A 52 3.29 16.22 12.68
N VAL A 53 3.09 14.89 12.84
CA VAL A 53 4.01 13.85 12.35
C VAL A 53 4.00 13.83 10.82
N LYS A 54 5.18 13.75 10.21
CA LYS A 54 5.38 13.68 8.75
C LYS A 54 5.56 12.24 8.30
N PHE A 55 5.34 11.99 7.01
CA PHE A 55 5.48 10.67 6.40
C PHE A 55 6.45 10.68 5.22
N SER A 56 7.25 9.61 5.12
CA SER A 56 8.02 9.25 3.94
C SER A 56 7.54 7.89 3.46
N VAL A 57 6.75 7.85 2.39
CA VAL A 57 6.10 6.61 1.96
C VAL A 57 6.70 6.07 0.67
N SER A 58 7.10 4.80 0.69
CA SER A 58 7.53 4.05 -0.48
C SER A 58 6.44 3.08 -0.89
N TYR A 59 5.96 3.25 -2.13
CA TYR A 59 4.96 2.36 -2.74
C TYR A 59 5.61 1.48 -3.79
N ALA A 60 5.49 0.16 -3.63
CA ALA A 60 5.91 -0.83 -4.62
C ALA A 60 5.12 -2.15 -4.41
N ALA A 61 5.46 -3.20 -5.15
CA ALA A 61 4.97 -4.53 -4.79
C ALA A 61 5.50 -4.93 -3.41
N SER A 62 4.66 -5.61 -2.61
CA SER A 62 5.02 -6.09 -1.28
C SER A 62 6.27 -6.97 -1.29
N SER A 63 6.50 -7.70 -2.39
CA SER A 63 7.72 -8.47 -2.63
C SER A 63 8.99 -7.64 -2.64
N VAL A 64 8.97 -6.50 -3.33
CA VAL A 64 10.11 -5.58 -3.42
C VAL A 64 10.37 -4.96 -2.05
N LEU A 65 9.30 -4.49 -1.40
CA LEU A 65 9.39 -3.81 -0.11
C LEU A 65 9.90 -4.75 0.99
N ALA A 66 9.38 -5.97 1.08
CA ALA A 66 9.84 -6.96 2.06
C ALA A 66 11.33 -7.31 1.88
N ARG A 67 11.80 -7.44 0.64
CA ARG A 67 13.23 -7.66 0.33
C ARG A 67 14.09 -6.45 0.66
N GLN A 68 13.60 -5.24 0.44
CA GLN A 68 14.32 -4.02 0.83
C GLN A 68 14.45 -3.92 2.35
N ILE A 69 13.39 -4.26 3.10
CA ILE A 69 13.41 -4.30 4.56
C ILE A 69 14.42 -5.35 5.06
N GLU A 70 14.42 -6.56 4.46
CA GLU A 70 15.45 -7.58 4.72
C GLU A 70 16.87 -7.08 4.46
N GLN A 71 17.06 -6.26 3.43
CA GLN A 71 18.35 -5.64 3.08
C GLN A 71 18.71 -4.43 3.95
N GLY A 72 17.90 -4.08 4.95
CA GLY A 72 18.18 -3.02 5.90
C GLY A 72 17.58 -1.65 5.55
N ALA A 73 16.63 -1.58 4.62
CA ALA A 73 15.89 -0.34 4.39
C ALA A 73 15.16 0.11 5.67
N PRO A 74 15.23 1.40 6.04
CA PRO A 74 14.78 1.90 7.34
C PRO A 74 13.27 2.16 7.38
N ALA A 75 12.45 1.19 6.98
CA ALA A 75 11.00 1.29 7.11
C ALA A 75 10.61 1.17 8.60
N ASP A 76 9.70 2.01 9.06
CA ASP A 76 9.09 1.93 10.38
C ASP A 76 7.86 1.02 10.35
N ILE A 77 7.06 1.13 9.29
CA ILE A 77 5.83 0.36 9.08
C ILE A 77 5.89 -0.38 7.75
N PHE A 78 5.46 -1.64 7.76
CA PHE A 78 5.23 -2.42 6.55
C PHE A 78 3.76 -2.77 6.38
N VAL A 79 3.20 -2.46 5.21
CA VAL A 79 1.85 -2.85 4.78
C VAL A 79 1.95 -3.74 3.55
N SER A 80 1.69 -5.04 3.72
CA SER A 80 1.67 -6.00 2.61
C SER A 80 0.28 -6.12 1.99
N ALA A 81 0.18 -6.57 0.74
CA ALA A 81 -1.08 -6.92 0.07
C ALA A 81 -1.40 -8.43 0.14
N ASP A 82 -0.54 -9.21 0.77
CA ASP A 82 -0.78 -10.61 1.16
C ASP A 82 -0.14 -10.93 2.51
N THR A 83 -0.54 -12.07 3.08
CA THR A 83 0.08 -12.61 4.30
C THR A 83 1.49 -13.14 4.05
N ASP A 84 1.72 -13.75 2.89
CA ASP A 84 2.98 -14.44 2.60
C ASP A 84 4.21 -13.52 2.67
N TRP A 85 4.13 -12.27 2.19
CA TRP A 85 5.25 -11.33 2.31
C TRP A 85 5.42 -10.75 3.71
N MET A 86 4.35 -10.68 4.50
CA MET A 86 4.47 -10.36 5.92
C MET A 86 5.09 -11.54 6.69
N ASP A 87 4.67 -12.77 6.39
CA ASP A 87 5.23 -14.00 6.96
C ASP A 87 6.71 -14.15 6.59
N TYR A 88 7.07 -13.82 5.34
CA TYR A 88 8.47 -13.73 4.91
C TYR A 88 9.25 -12.75 5.79
N ALA A 89 8.76 -11.52 5.96
CA ALA A 89 9.45 -10.49 6.73
C ALA A 89 9.58 -10.87 8.23
N VAL A 90 8.57 -11.54 8.79
CA VAL A 90 8.63 -12.15 10.14
C VAL A 90 9.71 -13.24 10.21
N ALA A 91 9.74 -14.16 9.25
CA ALA A 91 10.75 -15.23 9.19
C ALA A 91 12.18 -14.67 9.05
N ARG A 92 12.34 -13.51 8.40
CA ARG A 92 13.60 -12.75 8.33
C ARG A 92 13.91 -11.93 9.58
N LYS A 93 13.07 -11.97 10.61
CA LYS A 93 13.21 -11.23 11.87
C LYS A 93 13.29 -9.71 11.67
N THR A 94 12.58 -9.21 10.67
CA THR A 94 12.51 -7.77 10.35
C THR A 94 11.23 -7.10 10.82
N ILE A 95 10.27 -7.88 11.32
CA ILE A 95 8.97 -7.41 11.80
C ILE A 95 8.84 -7.68 13.29
N ASN A 96 8.29 -6.71 14.02
CA ASN A 96 7.80 -6.94 15.37
C ASN A 96 6.44 -7.65 15.29
N GLU A 97 6.45 -8.97 15.37
CA GLU A 97 5.27 -9.82 15.16
C GLU A 97 4.09 -9.47 16.09
N SER A 98 4.37 -9.05 17.32
CA SER A 98 3.32 -8.63 18.28
C SER A 98 2.48 -7.44 17.81
N THR A 99 3.00 -6.66 16.84
CA THR A 99 2.31 -5.49 16.27
C THR A 99 1.49 -5.82 15.04
N ARG A 100 1.67 -7.02 14.47
CA ARG A 100 1.01 -7.42 13.22
C ARG A 100 -0.49 -7.49 13.40
N VAL A 101 -1.22 -6.88 12.47
CA VAL A 101 -2.66 -7.00 12.36
C VAL A 101 -3.07 -7.17 10.90
N ASN A 102 -3.90 -8.18 10.65
CA ASN A 102 -4.59 -8.36 9.37
C ASN A 102 -5.69 -7.30 9.28
N LEU A 103 -5.38 -6.14 8.68
CA LEU A 103 -6.22 -4.96 8.79
C LEU A 103 -7.32 -4.92 7.74
N LEU A 104 -6.98 -5.24 6.48
CA LEU A 104 -7.88 -5.02 5.35
C LEU A 104 -8.05 -6.27 4.50
N GLY A 105 -9.21 -6.36 3.86
CA GLY A 105 -9.52 -7.28 2.80
C GLY A 105 -9.81 -6.56 1.49
N ASN A 106 -9.73 -7.29 0.39
CA ASN A 106 -10.00 -6.78 -0.95
C ASN A 106 -10.52 -7.91 -1.86
N SER A 107 -10.83 -7.59 -3.12
CA SER A 107 -11.18 -8.54 -4.18
C SER A 107 -10.35 -8.25 -5.43
N ILE A 108 -10.11 -9.26 -6.26
CA ILE A 108 -9.56 -9.05 -7.62
C ILE A 108 -10.68 -8.97 -8.65
N VAL A 109 -10.47 -8.12 -9.64
CA VAL A 109 -11.42 -7.82 -10.71
C VAL A 109 -10.71 -7.89 -12.06
N LEU A 110 -11.46 -8.27 -13.09
CA LEU A 110 -11.07 -8.13 -14.47
C LEU A 110 -11.45 -6.71 -14.92
N ILE A 111 -10.48 -5.99 -15.47
CA ILE A 111 -10.66 -4.64 -16.00
C ILE A 111 -10.37 -4.59 -17.50
N ALA A 112 -10.92 -3.59 -18.16
CA ALA A 112 -10.60 -3.21 -19.54
C ALA A 112 -10.41 -1.68 -19.63
N PRO A 113 -9.80 -1.15 -20.70
CA PRO A 113 -9.78 0.29 -20.94
C PRO A 113 -11.19 0.87 -20.92
N LYS A 114 -11.33 2.13 -20.49
CA LYS A 114 -12.64 2.78 -20.30
C LYS A 114 -13.55 2.67 -21.53
N ASP A 115 -12.97 2.85 -22.72
CA ASP A 115 -13.68 2.85 -24.01
C ASP A 115 -13.75 1.46 -24.67
N SER A 116 -13.35 0.40 -23.96
CA SER A 116 -13.42 -0.98 -24.46
C SER A 116 -14.86 -1.42 -24.70
N LYS A 117 -15.07 -2.23 -25.75
CA LYS A 117 -16.35 -2.89 -26.03
C LYS A 117 -16.64 -4.07 -25.11
N VAL A 118 -15.63 -4.57 -24.37
CA VAL A 118 -15.82 -5.59 -23.34
C VAL A 118 -16.49 -4.94 -22.13
N ASP A 119 -17.55 -5.54 -21.60
CA ASP A 119 -18.32 -4.94 -20.50
C ASP A 119 -18.76 -5.95 -19.44
N ASN A 120 -19.67 -6.88 -19.74
CA ASN A 120 -20.21 -7.81 -18.74
C ASN A 120 -19.65 -9.23 -18.95
N VAL A 121 -18.53 -9.53 -18.31
CA VAL A 121 -17.85 -10.83 -18.36
C VAL A 121 -18.24 -11.66 -17.15
N THR A 122 -18.93 -12.77 -17.40
CA THR A 122 -19.17 -13.80 -16.38
C THR A 122 -17.90 -14.60 -16.16
N ILE A 123 -17.31 -14.47 -14.97
CA ILE A 123 -16.12 -15.23 -14.54
C ILE A 123 -16.59 -16.46 -13.77
N ALA A 124 -16.51 -17.63 -14.40
CA ALA A 124 -16.93 -18.91 -13.84
C ALA A 124 -16.02 -20.05 -14.33
N GLN A 125 -16.26 -21.27 -13.85
CA GLN A 125 -15.49 -22.44 -14.26
C GLN A 125 -15.44 -22.57 -15.79
N GLY A 126 -14.24 -22.69 -16.34
CA GLY A 126 -14.02 -22.86 -17.78
C GLY A 126 -14.19 -21.59 -18.61
N PHE A 127 -14.30 -20.40 -18.00
CA PHE A 127 -14.32 -19.16 -18.77
C PHE A 127 -13.01 -18.97 -19.55
N ASP A 128 -13.11 -18.53 -20.79
CA ASP A 128 -11.97 -18.45 -21.69
C ASP A 128 -11.39 -17.02 -21.74
N LEU A 129 -10.53 -16.72 -20.76
CA LEU A 129 -9.83 -15.44 -20.69
C LEU A 129 -8.94 -15.19 -21.92
N ALA A 130 -8.33 -16.25 -22.47
CA ALA A 130 -7.43 -16.15 -23.61
C ALA A 130 -8.19 -15.73 -24.87
N LYS A 131 -9.37 -16.32 -25.11
CA LYS A 131 -10.27 -15.94 -26.19
C LYS A 131 -10.82 -14.54 -25.99
N LEU A 132 -11.21 -14.17 -24.77
CA LEU A 132 -11.68 -12.82 -24.47
C LEU A 132 -10.63 -11.76 -24.79
N ALA A 133 -9.36 -12.04 -24.53
CA ALA A 133 -8.25 -11.13 -24.85
C ALA A 133 -7.97 -11.00 -26.36
N GLY A 134 -8.43 -11.93 -27.22
CA GLY A 134 -8.08 -11.94 -28.64
C GLY A 134 -6.57 -11.91 -28.84
N ASP A 135 -6.05 -11.11 -29.77
CA ASP A 135 -4.60 -10.96 -29.99
C ASP A 135 -3.91 -10.03 -28.96
N GLY A 136 -4.69 -9.45 -28.04
CA GLY A 136 -4.19 -8.52 -27.04
C GLY A 136 -3.52 -9.18 -25.83
N ARG A 137 -2.81 -8.35 -25.06
CA ARG A 137 -2.17 -8.73 -23.79
C ARG A 137 -3.12 -8.58 -22.60
N ILE A 138 -2.89 -9.40 -21.58
CA ILE A 138 -3.58 -9.32 -20.28
C ILE A 138 -2.58 -8.82 -19.24
N ALA A 139 -2.82 -7.65 -18.63
CA ALA A 139 -1.93 -7.13 -17.61
C ALA A 139 -2.25 -7.71 -16.22
N THR A 140 -1.23 -8.10 -15.46
CA THR A 140 -1.33 -8.35 -14.01
C THR A 140 0.06 -8.17 -13.38
N GLY A 141 0.19 -8.32 -12.07
CA GLY A 141 1.50 -8.37 -11.42
C GLY A 141 2.26 -9.65 -11.78
N ASP A 142 3.59 -9.65 -11.66
CA ASP A 142 4.39 -10.87 -11.75
C ASP A 142 3.81 -11.98 -10.86
N VAL A 143 3.46 -13.11 -11.47
CA VAL A 143 2.69 -14.17 -10.80
C VAL A 143 3.52 -15.00 -9.82
N LYS A 144 4.84 -14.84 -9.82
CA LYS A 144 5.75 -15.54 -8.91
C LYS A 144 5.95 -14.76 -7.61
N SER A 145 5.74 -13.45 -7.63
CA SER A 145 6.16 -12.60 -6.52
C SER A 145 5.17 -11.49 -6.15
N VAL A 146 4.49 -10.87 -7.10
CA VAL A 146 3.57 -9.75 -6.82
C VAL A 146 2.24 -10.31 -6.31
N PRO A 147 1.72 -9.85 -5.16
CA PRO A 147 0.47 -10.37 -4.58
C PRO A 147 -0.69 -10.49 -5.58
N VAL A 148 -0.99 -9.43 -6.34
CA VAL A 148 -2.09 -9.47 -7.31
C VAL A 148 -1.88 -10.54 -8.41
N GLY A 149 -0.63 -10.76 -8.82
CA GLY A 149 -0.27 -11.79 -9.78
C GLY A 149 -0.47 -13.20 -9.22
N LYS A 150 -0.08 -13.41 -7.95
CA LYS A 150 -0.33 -14.66 -7.23
C LYS A 150 -1.82 -14.95 -7.10
N TYR A 151 -2.62 -13.96 -6.71
CA TYR A 151 -4.08 -14.09 -6.63
C TYR A 151 -4.71 -14.35 -7.99
N ALA A 152 -4.28 -13.63 -9.03
CA ALA A 152 -4.76 -13.83 -10.40
C ALA A 152 -4.46 -15.25 -10.91
N LYS A 153 -3.23 -15.73 -10.71
CA LYS A 153 -2.83 -17.09 -11.08
C LYS A 153 -3.67 -18.12 -10.33
N ALA A 154 -3.80 -18.00 -9.01
CA ALA A 154 -4.59 -18.92 -8.20
C ALA A 154 -6.06 -18.97 -8.67
N ALA A 155 -6.67 -17.81 -8.93
CA ALA A 155 -8.02 -17.70 -9.46
C ALA A 155 -8.17 -18.42 -10.81
N LEU A 156 -7.25 -18.18 -11.74
CA LEU A 156 -7.30 -18.75 -13.08
C LEU A 156 -7.01 -20.26 -13.09
N GLU A 157 -6.11 -20.74 -12.23
CA GLU A 157 -5.85 -22.17 -12.06
C GLU A 157 -7.09 -22.88 -11.52
N LYS A 158 -7.73 -22.31 -10.49
CA LYS A 158 -8.97 -22.84 -9.92
C LYS A 158 -10.11 -22.90 -10.94
N LEU A 159 -10.25 -21.85 -11.76
CA LEU A 159 -11.27 -21.74 -12.79
C LEU A 159 -10.94 -22.52 -14.07
N GLY A 160 -9.75 -23.13 -14.17
CA GLY A 160 -9.33 -23.87 -15.37
C GLY A 160 -8.98 -23.00 -16.58
N ALA A 161 -8.69 -21.71 -16.36
CA ALA A 161 -8.43 -20.72 -17.41
C ALA A 161 -6.93 -20.36 -17.55
N TRP A 162 -6.08 -20.80 -16.61
CA TRP A 162 -4.68 -20.38 -16.55
C TRP A 162 -3.86 -20.81 -17.77
N GLN A 163 -3.88 -22.10 -18.12
CA GLN A 163 -2.98 -22.67 -19.14
C GLN A 163 -3.11 -21.99 -20.50
N ALA A 164 -4.34 -21.65 -20.91
CA ALA A 164 -4.59 -20.95 -22.17
C ALA A 164 -4.22 -19.46 -22.11
N ALA A 165 -4.36 -18.82 -20.94
CA ALA A 165 -4.13 -17.39 -20.75
C ALA A 165 -2.66 -17.04 -20.47
N GLU A 166 -1.89 -17.95 -19.86
CA GLU A 166 -0.48 -17.77 -19.45
C GLU A 166 0.39 -17.07 -20.51
N PRO A 167 0.45 -17.52 -21.79
CA PRO A 167 1.31 -16.88 -22.79
C PRO A 167 0.90 -15.45 -23.18
N LYS A 168 -0.31 -15.01 -22.81
CA LYS A 168 -0.84 -13.66 -23.12
C LYS A 168 -0.55 -12.64 -22.04
N PHE A 169 -0.04 -13.04 -20.88
CA PHE A 169 0.19 -12.12 -19.78
C PHE A 169 1.33 -11.13 -20.04
N ALA A 170 1.06 -9.85 -19.77
CA ALA A 170 2.04 -8.81 -19.57
C ALA A 170 2.21 -8.62 -18.05
N MET A 171 3.25 -9.22 -17.49
CA MET A 171 3.51 -9.23 -16.05
C MET A 171 4.26 -7.97 -15.63
N ALA A 172 3.64 -7.15 -14.79
CA ALA A 172 4.19 -5.90 -14.28
C ALA A 172 4.85 -6.07 -12.91
N GLU A 173 5.73 -5.12 -12.56
CA GLU A 173 6.41 -5.10 -11.26
C GLU A 173 5.49 -4.79 -10.06
N SER A 174 4.29 -4.27 -10.31
CA SER A 174 3.27 -3.99 -9.29
C SER A 174 1.87 -3.96 -9.90
N VAL A 175 0.85 -4.03 -9.05
CA VAL A 175 -0.55 -3.89 -9.49
C VAL A 175 -0.84 -2.54 -10.15
N ARG A 176 -0.18 -1.45 -9.71
CA ARG A 176 -0.33 -0.12 -10.32
C ARG A 176 0.39 -0.01 -11.67
N GLY A 177 1.47 -0.76 -11.87
CA GLY A 177 2.06 -0.95 -13.20
C GLY A 177 1.08 -1.66 -14.14
N ALA A 178 0.46 -2.75 -13.70
CA ALA A 178 -0.53 -3.47 -14.49
C ALA A 178 -1.77 -2.61 -14.81
N LEU A 179 -2.28 -1.87 -13.83
CA LEU A 179 -3.38 -0.93 -13.99
C LEU A 179 -3.06 0.12 -15.07
N THR A 180 -1.85 0.67 -15.06
CA THR A 180 -1.39 1.66 -16.03
C THR A 180 -1.38 1.12 -17.46
N LEU A 181 -0.93 -0.13 -17.65
CA LEU A 181 -0.95 -0.78 -18.97
C LEU A 181 -2.37 -0.87 -19.55
N VAL A 182 -3.37 -1.16 -18.71
CA VAL A 182 -4.77 -1.20 -19.14
C VAL A 182 -5.33 0.20 -19.38
N ALA A 183 -5.07 1.14 -18.47
CA ALA A 183 -5.54 2.53 -18.60
C ALA A 183 -5.02 3.20 -19.89
N ARG A 184 -3.83 2.83 -20.34
CA ARG A 184 -3.21 3.32 -21.60
C ARG A 184 -3.57 2.50 -22.84
N GLY A 185 -4.33 1.41 -22.69
CA GLY A 185 -4.67 0.51 -23.79
C GLY A 185 -3.51 -0.34 -24.31
N GLU A 186 -2.37 -0.38 -23.61
CA GLU A 186 -1.23 -1.26 -23.92
C GLU A 186 -1.56 -2.73 -23.62
N ALA A 187 -2.49 -2.97 -22.69
CA ALA A 187 -3.14 -4.25 -22.46
C ALA A 187 -4.66 -4.11 -22.62
N VAL A 188 -5.29 -5.07 -23.30
CA VAL A 188 -6.73 -5.03 -23.60
C VAL A 188 -7.60 -5.44 -22.41
N LEU A 189 -6.99 -6.19 -21.48
CA LEU A 189 -7.58 -6.62 -20.22
C LEU A 189 -6.51 -6.54 -19.13
N GLY A 190 -6.94 -6.49 -17.88
CA GLY A 190 -6.04 -6.75 -16.76
C GLY A 190 -6.74 -7.27 -15.53
N ILE A 191 -5.97 -7.86 -14.62
CA ILE A 191 -6.44 -8.36 -13.33
C ILE A 191 -5.78 -7.52 -12.25
N VAL A 192 -6.59 -6.73 -11.55
CA VAL A 192 -6.17 -5.79 -10.50
C VAL A 192 -7.06 -5.94 -9.27
N TYR A 193 -6.77 -5.21 -8.18
CA TYR A 193 -7.72 -5.14 -7.07
C TYR A 193 -8.90 -4.20 -7.39
N ALA A 194 -10.06 -4.47 -6.80
CA ALA A 194 -11.24 -3.61 -6.96
C ALA A 194 -10.98 -2.15 -6.53
N THR A 195 -10.15 -1.97 -5.49
CA THR A 195 -9.74 -0.64 -5.01
C THR A 195 -8.89 0.12 -6.02
N ASP A 196 -8.07 -0.58 -6.81
CA ASP A 196 -7.24 0.04 -7.86
C ASP A 196 -8.11 0.51 -9.02
N ALA A 197 -9.04 -0.33 -9.47
CA ALA A 197 -10.01 0.03 -10.51
C ALA A 197 -10.90 1.21 -10.09
N LYS A 198 -11.23 1.33 -8.80
CA LYS A 198 -12.07 2.40 -8.26
C LYS A 198 -11.44 3.79 -8.38
N VAL A 199 -10.11 3.89 -8.33
CA VAL A 199 -9.37 5.17 -8.32
C VAL A 199 -8.79 5.55 -9.68
N GLU A 200 -8.95 4.70 -10.70
CA GLU A 200 -8.42 4.91 -12.05
C GLU A 200 -9.56 5.10 -13.05
N PRO A 201 -9.83 6.35 -13.50
CA PRO A 201 -10.92 6.62 -14.43
C PRO A 201 -10.68 6.07 -15.85
N GLY A 202 -9.42 5.78 -16.21
CA GLY A 202 -9.04 5.23 -17.51
C GLY A 202 -9.42 3.76 -17.72
N VAL A 203 -9.97 3.09 -16.70
CA VAL A 203 -10.40 1.69 -16.78
C VAL A 203 -11.86 1.53 -16.36
N LYS A 204 -12.41 0.35 -16.66
CA LYS A 204 -13.68 -0.10 -16.09
C LYS A 204 -13.57 -1.55 -15.66
N ILE A 205 -14.32 -1.90 -14.61
CA ILE A 205 -14.48 -3.28 -14.17
C ILE A 205 -15.42 -3.96 -15.16
N VAL A 206 -14.98 -5.10 -15.71
CA VAL A 206 -15.77 -5.91 -16.63
C VAL A 206 -16.18 -7.26 -16.04
N GLY A 207 -15.60 -7.64 -14.90
CA GLY A 207 -15.98 -8.84 -14.18
C GLY A 207 -15.30 -8.90 -12.82
N THR A 208 -15.92 -9.59 -11.87
CA THR A 208 -15.37 -9.82 -10.53
C THR A 208 -15.07 -11.30 -10.37
N PHE A 209 -13.87 -11.63 -9.91
CA PHE A 209 -13.51 -13.03 -9.67
C PHE A 209 -14.29 -13.57 -8.45
N PRO A 210 -14.78 -14.81 -8.49
CA PRO A 210 -15.42 -15.43 -7.33
C PRO A 210 -14.50 -15.46 -6.12
N ALA A 211 -15.03 -15.17 -4.93
CA ALA A 211 -14.24 -15.11 -3.69
C ALA A 211 -13.58 -16.46 -3.32
N ASP A 212 -14.13 -17.57 -3.80
CA ASP A 212 -13.61 -18.93 -3.62
C ASP A 212 -12.66 -19.37 -4.76
N SER A 213 -12.39 -18.50 -5.74
CA SER A 213 -11.43 -18.78 -6.81
C SER A 213 -9.98 -18.61 -6.35
N HIS A 214 -9.72 -17.77 -5.35
CA HIS A 214 -8.39 -17.47 -4.83
C HIS A 214 -8.38 -17.47 -3.29
N PRO A 215 -7.20 -17.57 -2.64
CA PRO A 215 -7.09 -17.34 -1.20
C PRO A 215 -7.61 -15.94 -0.82
N PRO A 216 -8.10 -15.75 0.42
CA PRO A 216 -8.51 -14.43 0.87
C PRO A 216 -7.42 -13.38 0.69
N ILE A 217 -7.79 -12.23 0.12
CA ILE A 217 -6.86 -11.12 -0.03
C ILE A 217 -6.85 -10.36 1.29
N ILE A 218 -5.71 -10.36 1.96
CA ILE A 218 -5.53 -9.78 3.29
C ILE A 218 -4.31 -8.86 3.27
N TYR A 219 -4.49 -7.65 3.79
CA TYR A 219 -3.43 -6.66 3.95
C TYR A 219 -3.00 -6.60 5.42
N PRO A 220 -1.96 -7.34 5.81
CA PRO A 220 -1.38 -7.17 7.13
C PRO A 220 -0.56 -5.89 7.21
N VAL A 221 -0.64 -5.23 8.36
CA VAL A 221 0.22 -4.12 8.75
C VAL A 221 1.00 -4.48 10.02
N ALA A 222 2.27 -4.09 10.09
CA ALA A 222 3.10 -4.27 11.28
C ALA A 222 4.20 -3.21 11.36
N ALA A 223 4.72 -2.99 12.56
CA ALA A 223 5.97 -2.26 12.76
C ALA A 223 7.15 -3.18 12.44
N THR A 224 8.21 -2.61 11.88
CA THR A 224 9.49 -3.31 11.73
C THR A 224 10.22 -3.39 13.08
N THR A 225 11.30 -4.17 13.13
CA THR A 225 12.16 -4.24 14.33
C THR A 225 12.98 -2.98 14.58
N THR A 226 13.13 -2.12 13.57
CA THR A 226 13.84 -0.84 13.65
C THR A 226 12.91 0.37 13.75
N ALA A 227 11.61 0.12 13.93
CA ALA A 227 10.58 1.16 13.98
C ALA A 227 10.80 2.14 15.13
N LYS A 228 10.63 3.44 14.84
CA LYS A 228 10.66 4.51 15.84
C LYS A 228 9.46 4.43 16.79
N GLY A 229 9.57 5.07 17.96
CA GLY A 229 8.53 5.05 19.01
C GLY A 229 7.17 5.59 18.54
N GLU A 230 7.15 6.56 17.62
CA GLU A 230 5.93 7.13 17.04
C GLU A 230 5.10 6.13 16.21
N SER A 231 5.69 5.03 15.80
CA SER A 231 5.07 4.01 14.95
C SER A 231 3.89 3.31 15.64
N SER A 232 3.92 3.19 16.98
CA SER A 232 2.83 2.57 17.74
C SER A 232 1.54 3.37 17.65
N ASP A 233 1.64 4.69 17.75
CA ASP A 233 0.47 5.58 17.72
C ASP A 233 -0.15 5.64 16.34
N TYR A 234 0.69 5.59 15.30
CA TYR A 234 0.22 5.49 13.92
C TYR A 234 -0.44 4.13 13.63
N LEU A 235 0.13 3.02 14.11
CA LEU A 235 -0.52 1.70 14.03
C LEU A 235 -1.88 1.68 14.75
N ALA A 236 -1.99 2.34 15.90
CA ALA A 236 -3.27 2.50 16.59
C ALA A 236 -4.24 3.35 15.75
N PHE A 237 -3.76 4.42 15.12
CA PHE A 237 -4.59 5.25 14.25
C PHE A 237 -5.10 4.47 13.03
N LEU A 238 -4.29 3.62 12.40
CA LEU A 238 -4.72 2.74 11.31
C LEU A 238 -5.87 1.80 11.71
N ARG A 239 -6.01 1.51 13.00
CA ARG A 239 -7.09 0.67 13.57
C ARG A 239 -8.30 1.50 14.00
N SER A 240 -8.26 2.83 13.90
CA SER A 240 -9.32 3.70 14.39
C SER A 240 -10.54 3.78 13.46
N THR A 241 -11.64 4.29 14.00
CA THR A 241 -12.86 4.59 13.23
C THR A 241 -12.59 5.58 12.11
N ALA A 242 -11.72 6.58 12.34
CA ALA A 242 -11.35 7.56 11.32
C ALA A 242 -10.62 6.90 10.13
N ALA A 243 -9.65 6.03 10.40
CA ALA A 243 -8.94 5.28 9.35
C ALA A 243 -9.88 4.31 8.63
N LYS A 244 -10.75 3.60 9.35
CA LYS A 244 -11.78 2.74 8.75
C LYS A 244 -12.61 3.49 7.72
N THR A 245 -13.14 4.67 8.07
CA THR A 245 -13.97 5.46 7.15
C THR A 245 -13.22 5.81 5.86
N ILE A 246 -11.94 6.20 5.95
CA ILE A 246 -11.11 6.49 4.78
C ILE A 246 -10.86 5.21 3.96
N LEU A 247 -10.50 4.10 4.60
CA LEU A 247 -10.20 2.83 3.91
C LEU A 247 -11.42 2.28 3.16
N GLU A 248 -12.60 2.33 3.79
CA GLU A 248 -13.86 1.91 3.17
C GLU A 248 -14.30 2.87 2.05
N LYS A 249 -14.03 4.18 2.17
CA LYS A 249 -14.21 5.14 1.07
C LYS A 249 -13.43 4.71 -0.18
N TYR A 250 -12.22 4.16 -0.03
CA TYR A 250 -11.44 3.61 -1.15
C TYR A 250 -11.81 2.18 -1.55
N GLY A 251 -12.75 1.53 -0.86
CA GLY A 251 -13.29 0.22 -1.21
C GLY A 251 -12.60 -0.97 -0.54
N PHE A 252 -11.69 -0.74 0.40
CA PHE A 252 -11.15 -1.82 1.23
C PHE A 252 -12.22 -2.32 2.20
N LYS A 253 -12.18 -3.61 2.51
CA LYS A 253 -12.97 -4.19 3.61
C LYS A 253 -12.17 -4.10 4.91
N PHE A 254 -12.67 -3.41 5.92
CA PHE A 254 -12.02 -3.38 7.23
C PHE A 254 -12.28 -4.70 7.98
N LEU A 255 -11.24 -5.39 8.45
CA LEU A 255 -11.35 -6.77 8.97
C LEU A 255 -11.43 -6.88 10.49
N ILE A 256 -11.20 -5.79 11.22
CA ILE A 256 -11.18 -5.75 12.68
C ILE A 256 -12.27 -4.80 13.20
N SER A 257 -12.60 -4.92 14.48
CA SER A 257 -13.38 -3.89 15.18
C SER A 257 -12.51 -2.64 15.33
N PRO A 258 -12.96 -1.47 14.85
CA PRO A 258 -12.15 -0.26 14.95
C PRO A 258 -12.06 0.21 16.41
N THR A 259 -10.94 0.82 16.76
CA THR A 259 -10.83 1.58 18.02
C THR A 259 -11.50 2.95 17.86
N THR A 260 -11.91 3.52 18.98
CA THR A 260 -12.43 4.91 19.05
C THR A 260 -11.33 5.91 18.77
#